data_AF-A0A945QUL9-F1
#
_entry.id   AF-A0A945QUL9-F1
#
_cell.length_a   1.000
_cell.length_b   1.000
_cell.length_c   1.000
_cell.angle_alpha   90.00
_cell.angle_beta   90.00
_cell.angle_gamma   90.00
#
_symmetry.space_group_name_H-M   'P 1'
#
loop_
_entity.id
_entity.type
_entity.pdbx_description
1 polymer ?
#
loop_
_entity_poly.entity_id
_entity_poly.type
_entity_poly.pdbx_seq_one_letter_code
_entity_poly.pdbx_strand_id
1 'polypeptide(L)'
;MAARLRNKARTLGLDVIHEGNARSFDHLHSLVIDLSGDLDQARQVADVLGIPHLIQQKQEDQFHLADVSIVIGRDYRRIGLLDDKQ
;
A
#
# COMPACT_ATOMS: atom_id res chain seq x y z
N MET A 1 12.26 1.91 -4.86
CA MET A 1 11.24 0.95 -4.40
C MET A 1 9.85 1.59 -4.47
N ALA A 2 9.65 2.68 -3.74
CA ALA A 2 8.42 3.46 -3.75
C ALA A 2 8.01 3.96 -5.17
N ALA A 3 8.95 4.49 -5.95
CA ALA A 3 8.65 4.96 -7.33
C ALA A 3 8.10 3.88 -8.28
N ARG A 4 8.50 2.60 -8.09
CA ARG A 4 7.97 1.47 -8.89
C ARG A 4 6.56 1.09 -8.45
N LEU A 5 6.31 1.09 -7.14
CA LEU A 5 4.97 0.89 -6.60
C LEU A 5 4.03 1.99 -7.10
N ARG A 6 4.49 3.25 -7.14
CA ARG A 6 3.71 4.36 -7.70
C ARG A 6 3.36 4.16 -9.16
N ASN A 7 4.29 3.72 -9.99
CA ASN A 7 3.99 3.46 -11.41
C ASN A 7 2.93 2.37 -11.56
N LYS A 8 3.03 1.29 -10.77
CA LYS A 8 2.02 0.22 -10.75
C LYS A 8 0.66 0.75 -10.26
N ALA A 9 0.63 1.50 -9.16
CA ALA A 9 -0.59 2.13 -8.64
C ALA A 9 -1.24 3.09 -9.66
N ARG A 10 -0.45 3.91 -10.37
CA ARG A 10 -0.95 4.79 -11.43
C ARG A 10 -1.55 4.03 -12.60
N THR A 11 -0.94 2.92 -13.03
CA THR A 11 -1.53 2.07 -14.09
C THR A 11 -2.85 1.44 -13.66
N LEU A 12 -3.14 1.41 -12.36
CA LEU A 12 -4.35 0.85 -11.77
C LEU A 12 -5.40 1.93 -11.45
N GLY A 13 -5.14 3.21 -11.78
CA GLY A 13 -6.04 4.32 -11.50
C GLY A 13 -6.00 4.82 -10.05
N LEU A 14 -5.02 4.38 -9.25
CA LEU A 14 -4.84 4.83 -7.88
C LEU A 14 -3.96 6.10 -7.87
N ASP A 15 -4.44 7.16 -7.23
CA ASP A 15 -3.63 8.36 -7.03
C ASP A 15 -2.70 8.19 -5.83
N VAL A 16 -1.40 8.37 -6.05
CA VAL A 16 -0.37 8.14 -5.04
C VAL A 16 0.06 9.48 -4.48
N ILE A 17 -0.44 9.78 -3.28
CA ILE A 17 -0.32 11.09 -2.65
C ILE A 17 0.96 11.19 -1.82
N HIS A 18 1.47 10.08 -1.27
CA HIS A 18 2.69 10.10 -0.47
C HIS A 18 3.54 8.83 -0.62
N GLU A 19 4.85 9.01 -0.81
CA GLU A 19 5.87 7.96 -0.76
C GLU A 19 6.88 8.30 0.34
N GLY A 20 6.97 7.45 1.37
CA GLY A 20 7.95 7.61 2.46
C GLY A 20 8.71 6.31 2.68
N ASN A 21 10.03 6.41 2.91
CA ASN A 21 10.80 5.27 3.40
C ASN A 21 10.59 5.17 4.92
N ALA A 22 10.10 4.04 5.41
CA ALA A 22 10.11 3.77 6.85
C ALA A 22 11.56 3.81 7.36
N ARG A 23 11.81 4.48 8.49
CA ARG A 23 13.16 4.55 9.11
C ARG A 23 13.65 3.17 9.60
N SER A 24 12.75 2.19 9.69
CA SER A 24 13.04 0.81 10.09
C SER A 24 12.26 -0.16 9.19
N PHE A 25 12.98 -1.00 8.43
CA PHE A 25 12.43 -2.08 7.59
C PHE A 25 12.21 -3.38 8.38
N ASP A 26 11.62 -3.27 9.57
CA ASP A 26 11.38 -4.42 10.47
C ASP A 26 10.04 -5.10 10.24
N HIS A 27 9.22 -4.58 9.32
CA HIS A 27 8.00 -5.24 8.89
C HIS A 27 8.34 -6.45 8.00
N LEU A 28 8.16 -7.66 8.54
CA LEU A 28 8.32 -8.92 7.82
C LEU A 28 7.35 -9.03 6.63
N HIS A 29 6.14 -8.48 6.79
CA HIS A 29 5.05 -8.57 5.84
C HIS A 29 4.59 -7.21 5.33
N SER A 30 4.16 -7.17 4.07
CA SER A 30 3.52 -6.00 3.46
C SER A 30 2.09 -5.88 3.97
N LEU A 31 1.61 -4.65 4.15
CA LEU A 31 0.35 -4.36 4.80
C LEU A 31 -0.38 -3.22 4.10
N VAL A 32 -1.68 -3.38 3.88
CA VAL A 32 -2.59 -2.31 3.47
C VAL A 32 -3.35 -1.81 4.70
N ILE A 33 -3.45 -0.49 4.83
CA ILE A 33 -4.13 0.20 5.93
C ILE A 33 -5.23 1.07 5.32
N ASP A 34 -6.49 0.79 5.66
CA ASP A 34 -7.62 1.68 5.41
C ASP A 34 -7.63 2.81 6.45
N LEU A 35 -7.54 4.05 5.97
CA LEU A 35 -7.58 5.27 6.79
C LEU A 35 -8.94 5.97 6.71
N SER A 36 -9.69 5.74 5.63
CA SER A 36 -10.98 6.39 5.34
C SER A 36 -12.16 5.75 6.07
N GLY A 37 -12.05 4.46 6.39
CA GLY A 37 -13.17 3.65 6.87
C GLY A 37 -13.88 2.86 5.79
N ASP A 38 -13.51 3.05 4.51
CA ASP A 38 -13.95 2.26 3.36
C ASP A 38 -13.01 1.04 3.16
N LEU A 39 -13.43 -0.09 3.72
CA LEU A 39 -12.72 -1.35 3.61
C LEU A 39 -12.70 -1.91 2.17
N ASP A 40 -13.68 -1.57 1.33
CA ASP A 40 -13.78 -2.13 -0.02
C ASP A 40 -12.70 -1.52 -0.92
N GLN A 41 -12.45 -0.21 -0.80
CA GLN A 41 -11.37 0.46 -1.50
C GLN A 41 -10.00 -0.12 -1.10
N ALA A 42 -9.76 -0.28 0.20
CA ALA A 42 -8.51 -0.86 0.69
C ALA A 42 -8.34 -2.33 0.27
N ARG A 43 -9.44 -3.10 0.23
CA ARG A 43 -9.44 -4.49 -0.23
C ARG A 43 -9.03 -4.59 -1.69
N GLN A 44 -9.60 -3.74 -2.55
CA GLN A 44 -9.25 -3.70 -3.96
C GLN A 44 -7.76 -3.41 -4.15
N VAL A 45 -7.19 -2.48 -3.38
CA VAL A 45 -5.75 -2.19 -3.40
C VAL A 45 -4.93 -3.42 -2.97
N ALA A 46 -5.33 -4.09 -1.90
CA ALA A 46 -4.66 -5.29 -1.40
C ALA A 46 -4.65 -6.42 -2.43
N ASP A 47 -5.80 -6.70 -3.05
CA ASP A 47 -5.97 -7.76 -4.04
C ASP A 47 -5.12 -7.52 -5.29
N VAL A 48 -5.13 -6.28 -5.79
CA VAL A 48 -4.37 -5.90 -6.98
C VAL A 48 -2.85 -5.92 -6.73
N LEU A 49 -2.43 -5.60 -5.52
CA LEU A 49 -1.02 -5.63 -5.12
C LEU A 49 -0.55 -7.00 -4.61
N GLY A 50 -1.46 -7.96 -4.44
CA GLY A 50 -1.16 -9.29 -3.91
C GLY A 50 -0.75 -9.27 -2.42
N ILE A 51 -1.18 -8.25 -1.68
CA ILE A 51 -0.86 -8.08 -0.26
C ILE A 51 -1.97 -8.75 0.56
N PRO A 52 -1.68 -9.84 1.30
CA PRO A 52 -2.71 -10.59 2.02
C PRO A 52 -3.12 -9.91 3.35
N HIS A 53 -2.32 -8.96 3.83
CA HIS A 53 -2.57 -8.29 5.10
C HIS A 53 -3.26 -6.95 4.89
N LEU A 54 -4.43 -6.81 5.48
CA LEU A 54 -5.24 -5.61 5.44
C LEU A 54 -5.78 -5.32 6.84
N ILE A 55 -5.61 -4.08 7.30
CA ILE A 55 -6.18 -3.58 8.55
C ILE A 55 -6.93 -2.27 8.30
N GLN A 56 -7.88 -1.97 9.17
CA GLN A 56 -8.52 -0.66 9.23
C GLN A 56 -7.97 0.10 10.44
N GLN A 57 -7.46 1.30 10.20
CA GLN A 57 -7.08 2.26 11.22
C GLN A 57 -7.73 3.58 10.86
N LYS A 58 -9.02 3.72 11.23
CA LYS A 58 -9.73 4.98 11.08
C LYS A 58 -8.94 6.06 11.78
N GLN A 59 -8.54 7.03 11.00
CA GLN A 59 -7.84 8.17 11.49
C GLN A 59 -8.95 9.20 11.83
N GLU A 60 -8.89 9.85 12.99
CA GLU A 60 -10.00 10.73 13.48
C GLU A 60 -9.88 12.17 12.97
N ASP A 61 -8.82 12.46 12.21
CA ASP A 61 -8.38 13.80 11.86
C ASP A 61 -8.85 14.18 10.45
N GLN A 62 -9.87 15.03 10.32
CA GLN A 62 -10.56 15.31 9.04
C GLN A 62 -9.66 15.81 7.87
N PHE A 63 -8.36 16.01 8.08
CA PHE A 63 -7.35 16.41 7.11
C PHE A 63 -6.44 15.27 6.60
N HIS A 64 -6.88 14.02 6.65
CA HIS A 64 -6.13 12.90 6.06
C HIS A 64 -5.89 13.13 4.56
N LEU A 65 -4.62 13.11 4.16
CA LEU A 65 -4.22 13.31 2.77
C LEU A 65 -4.36 12.03 1.92
N ALA A 66 -4.75 10.89 2.50
CA ALA A 66 -4.88 9.63 1.79
C ALA A 66 -5.94 8.73 2.44
N ASP A 67 -6.71 8.04 1.60
CA ASP A 67 -7.72 7.07 2.04
C ASP A 67 -7.11 5.70 2.38
N VAL A 68 -6.01 5.35 1.71
CA VAL A 68 -5.31 4.07 1.85
C VAL A 68 -3.80 4.30 2.00
N SER A 69 -3.18 3.60 2.94
CA SER A 69 -1.72 3.57 3.13
C SER A 69 -1.19 2.16 2.92
N ILE A 70 -0.02 2.04 2.29
CA ILE A 70 0.63 0.76 2.01
C ILE A 70 2.00 0.75 2.67
N VAL A 71 2.22 -0.21 3.56
CA VAL A 71 3.53 -0.50 4.15
C VAL A 71 4.15 -1.66 3.40
N ILE A 72 5.34 -1.44 2.83
CA ILE A 72 6.06 -2.49 2.10
C ILE A 72 6.98 -3.24 3.08
N GLY A 73 6.73 -4.53 3.24
CA GLY A 73 7.56 -5.44 4.03
C GLY A 73 8.64 -6.14 3.22
N ARG A 74 9.41 -7.02 3.87
CA ARG A 74 10.49 -7.80 3.23
C ARG A 74 9.97 -8.85 2.24
N ASP A 75 8.69 -9.20 2.33
CA ASP A 75 8.00 -10.14 1.45
C ASP A 75 7.65 -9.57 0.06
N TYR A 76 7.95 -8.31 -0.23
CA TYR A 76 7.62 -7.65 -1.51
C TYR A 76 7.99 -8.45 -2.77
N ARG A 77 9.11 -9.21 -2.74
CA ARG A 77 9.52 -10.09 -3.84
C ARG A 77 8.65 -11.33 -3.93
N ARG A 78 8.29 -11.90 -2.79
CA ARG A 78 7.45 -13.11 -2.72
C ARG A 78 6.05 -12.86 -3.25
N ILE A 79 5.51 -11.66 -3.02
CA ILE A 79 4.18 -11.28 -3.49
C ILE A 79 4.19 -10.62 -4.89
N GLY A 80 5.33 -10.61 -5.59
CA GLY A 80 5.43 -10.03 -6.93
C GLY A 80 5.11 -8.53 -6.99
N LEU A 81 5.26 -7.82 -5.87
CA LEU A 81 4.94 -6.40 -5.79
C LEU A 81 5.83 -5.58 -6.75
N LEU A 82 7.07 -6.04 -6.92
CA LEU A 82 8.13 -5.37 -7.69
C LEU A 82 8.82 -6.27 -8.71
N ASP A 83 8.23 -7.41 -9.07
CA ASP A 83 8.85 -8.29 -10.06
C ASP A 83 8.88 -7.61 -11.43
N ASP A 84 10.10 -7.26 -11.84
CA ASP A 84 10.46 -6.85 -13.19
C ASP A 84 10.24 -8.07 -14.10
N LYS A 85 9.10 -8.13 -14.80
CA LYS A 85 9.10 -8.81 -16.10
C LYS A 85 9.90 -7.91 -17.05
N GLN A 86 11.21 -8.17 -17.12
CA GLN A 86 12.03 -7.79 -18.26
C GLN A 86 11.52 -8.49 -19.52
#